data_AF-A0A371CZ82-F1
#
_entry.id   AF-A0A371CZ82-F1
#
_cell.length_a   1.000
_cell.length_b   1.000
_cell.length_c   1.000
_cell.angle_alpha   90.00
_cell.angle_beta   90.00
_cell.angle_gamma   90.00
#
_symmetry.space_group_name_H-M   'P 1'
#
loop_
_entity.id
_entity.type
_entity.pdbx_description
1 polymer ?
#
loop_
_entity_poly.entity_id
_entity_poly.type
_entity_poly.pdbx_seq_one_letter_code
_entity_poly.pdbx_strand_id
1 'polypeptide(L)'
;MTTPNYALYCEARDIARSTGVLSIVSISDVDAKTIFLIDALALPNASHPAFKPLFRLLRSEAVTKLVWDGRADAVELRETYGVELRGVLDLQLAEVGSRKPGAERQRLLHCFKTPKGSIKRNPAKYEGIHQVCGMNACLQQRGIKDTKDPAVVALHKTSSNPDMWLQRPLPEMLLRYAAHDLELIAQLYVNFQRAGWINKRNVPQLKAQSERYLRTFRTRAIKDLFDQRGLGPFMPLHVLEKPFAKARCFECVGCKQLLILHWFSTGTREGGRTPKQRTRCTYCKLCVALAKKKSEKFQGKWVAV
;
A
#
# COMPACT_ATOMS: atom_id res chain seq x y z
N MET A 1 22.95 13.39 2.06
CA MET A 1 22.03 12.79 1.06
C MET A 1 22.12 11.29 1.26
N THR A 2 21.03 10.56 1.46
CA THR A 2 21.06 9.11 1.20
C THR A 2 20.06 8.86 0.08
N THR A 3 20.57 8.90 -1.15
CA THR A 3 19.93 8.27 -2.31
C THR A 3 19.43 6.87 -1.89
N PRO A 4 18.27 6.40 -2.37
CA PRO A 4 17.90 5.00 -2.24
C PRO A 4 19.08 4.13 -2.62
N ASN A 5 19.35 3.16 -1.76
CA ASN A 5 20.50 2.31 -1.91
C ASN A 5 20.17 1.14 -2.83
N TYR A 6 18.93 0.64 -2.77
CA TYR A 6 18.50 -0.54 -3.50
C TYR A 6 16.97 -0.57 -3.67
N ALA A 7 16.48 -1.28 -4.69
CA ALA A 7 15.05 -1.58 -4.87
C ALA A 7 14.71 -2.98 -4.32
N LEU A 8 13.46 -3.15 -3.88
CA LEU A 8 12.96 -4.39 -3.29
C LEU A 8 11.58 -4.74 -3.86
N TYR A 9 11.37 -6.02 -4.16
CA TYR A 9 10.08 -6.57 -4.55
C TYR A 9 10.02 -8.06 -4.19
N CYS A 10 8.84 -8.55 -3.79
CA CYS A 10 8.63 -9.95 -3.43
C CYS A 10 7.64 -10.61 -4.38
N GLU A 11 7.93 -11.86 -4.74
CA GLU A 11 6.98 -12.73 -5.44
C GLU A 11 6.54 -13.85 -4.51
N ALA A 12 5.27 -14.16 -4.53
CA ALA A 12 4.66 -15.14 -3.64
C ALA A 12 3.45 -15.78 -4.30
N ARG A 13 3.14 -17.00 -3.88
CA ARG A 13 1.77 -17.49 -3.99
C ARG A 13 0.89 -16.64 -3.06
N ASP A 14 -0.25 -16.16 -3.53
CA ASP A 14 -1.25 -15.46 -2.70
C ASP A 14 -0.65 -14.37 -1.79
N ILE A 15 0.12 -13.45 -2.38
CA ILE A 15 0.93 -12.46 -1.64
C ILE A 15 0.14 -11.73 -0.54
N ALA A 16 0.71 -11.74 0.66
CA ALA A 16 0.22 -11.18 1.91
C ALA A 16 -1.14 -11.71 2.38
N ARG A 17 -1.66 -12.80 1.82
CA ARG A 17 -2.90 -13.45 2.26
C ARG A 17 -2.62 -14.56 3.25
N SER A 18 -3.67 -15.05 3.92
CA SER A 18 -3.53 -16.14 4.91
C SER A 18 -3.00 -17.44 4.29
N THR A 19 -3.21 -17.67 2.98
CA THR A 19 -2.68 -18.80 2.21
C THR A 19 -1.32 -18.55 1.57
N GLY A 20 -0.78 -17.35 1.76
CA GLY A 20 0.40 -16.87 1.05
C GLY A 20 1.67 -17.66 1.36
N VAL A 21 2.53 -17.81 0.37
CA VAL A 21 3.86 -18.41 0.57
C VAL A 21 4.86 -17.56 -0.20
N LEU A 22 5.72 -16.87 0.53
CA LEU A 22 6.82 -16.09 -0.03
C LEU A 22 7.75 -17.02 -0.81
N SER A 23 8.00 -16.68 -2.07
CA SER A 23 8.80 -17.51 -2.98
C SER A 23 10.13 -16.87 -3.33
N ILE A 24 10.11 -15.61 -3.76
CA ILE A 24 11.31 -14.88 -4.18
C ILE A 24 11.35 -13.54 -3.48
N VAL A 25 12.52 -13.19 -2.95
CA VAL A 25 12.85 -11.81 -2.55
C VAL A 25 13.83 -11.26 -3.57
N SER A 26 13.40 -10.27 -4.34
CA SER A 26 14.22 -9.59 -5.34
C SER A 26 14.81 -8.32 -4.74
N ILE A 27 16.12 -8.14 -4.88
CA ILE A 27 16.80 -6.87 -4.55
C ILE A 27 17.70 -6.45 -5.71
N SER A 28 17.83 -5.14 -5.92
CA SER A 28 18.75 -4.60 -6.93
C SER A 28 19.44 -3.34 -6.45
N ASP A 29 20.57 -2.96 -7.03
CA ASP A 29 21.00 -1.56 -6.95
C ASP A 29 19.91 -0.60 -7.46
N VAL A 30 20.02 0.69 -7.11
CA VAL A 30 18.95 1.67 -7.36
C VAL A 30 18.66 1.91 -8.85
N ASP A 31 19.61 1.62 -9.72
CA ASP A 31 19.50 1.70 -11.18
C ASP A 31 19.23 0.35 -11.85
N ALA A 32 19.01 -0.71 -11.06
CA ALA A 32 18.70 -2.07 -11.50
C ALA A 32 19.72 -2.66 -12.49
N LYS A 33 21.01 -2.27 -12.38
CA LYS A 33 22.12 -2.88 -13.13
C LYS A 33 22.44 -4.27 -12.61
N THR A 34 22.36 -4.46 -11.30
CA THR A 34 22.60 -5.75 -10.65
C THR A 34 21.35 -6.16 -9.89
N ILE A 35 20.79 -7.31 -10.25
CA ILE A 35 19.58 -7.85 -9.64
C ILE A 35 19.93 -9.21 -9.01
N PHE A 36 19.56 -9.36 -7.75
CA PHE A 36 19.64 -10.62 -7.00
C PHE A 36 18.24 -11.15 -6.77
N LEU A 37 17.98 -12.38 -7.20
CA LEU A 37 16.75 -13.12 -6.94
C LEU A 37 17.06 -14.16 -5.86
N ILE A 38 16.50 -13.98 -4.67
CA ILE A 38 16.77 -14.81 -3.51
C ILE A 38 15.63 -15.81 -3.34
N ASP A 39 15.95 -17.10 -3.43
CA ASP A 39 14.98 -18.18 -3.24
C ASP A 39 14.59 -18.32 -1.76
N ALA A 40 13.40 -17.84 -1.43
CA ALA A 40 12.84 -17.91 -0.09
C ALA A 40 12.47 -19.34 0.32
N LEU A 41 12.11 -20.21 -0.65
CA LEU A 41 11.72 -21.60 -0.40
C LEU A 41 12.91 -22.49 -0.06
N ALA A 42 14.07 -22.22 -0.68
CA ALA A 42 15.32 -22.91 -0.36
C ALA A 42 15.83 -22.57 1.05
N LEU A 43 15.33 -21.48 1.64
CA LEU A 43 15.78 -20.96 2.93
C LEU A 43 14.59 -20.74 3.88
N PRO A 44 13.89 -21.82 4.31
CA PRO A 44 12.68 -21.69 5.13
C PRO A 44 12.99 -21.29 6.58
N ASN A 45 14.21 -21.55 7.06
CA ASN A 45 14.60 -21.23 8.41
C ASN A 45 15.05 -19.77 8.53
N ALA A 46 14.23 -18.93 9.17
CA ALA A 46 14.55 -17.53 9.46
C ALA A 46 15.83 -17.34 10.31
N SER A 47 16.29 -18.38 11.02
CA SER A 47 17.53 -18.35 11.80
C SER A 47 18.77 -18.69 10.96
N HIS A 48 18.61 -19.00 9.67
CA HIS A 48 19.73 -19.38 8.82
C HIS A 48 20.77 -18.22 8.74
N PRO A 49 22.05 -18.44 9.09
CA PRO A 49 23.05 -17.37 9.19
C PRO A 49 23.22 -16.56 7.90
N ALA A 50 23.03 -17.18 6.73
CA ALA A 50 23.14 -16.51 5.43
C ALA A 50 22.14 -15.34 5.27
N PHE A 51 21.04 -15.31 6.01
CA PHE A 51 20.09 -14.20 5.99
C PHE A 51 20.42 -13.06 6.94
N LYS A 52 21.32 -13.27 7.91
CA LYS A 52 21.66 -12.23 8.89
C LYS A 52 22.09 -10.92 8.21
N PRO A 53 22.91 -10.91 7.14
CA PRO A 53 23.24 -9.69 6.40
C PRO A 53 22.01 -9.06 5.72
N LEU A 54 21.18 -9.87 5.04
CA LEU A 54 19.96 -9.40 4.36
C LEU A 54 18.96 -8.79 5.36
N PHE A 55 18.70 -9.46 6.47
CA PHE A 55 17.74 -8.98 7.48
C PHE A 55 18.24 -7.72 8.19
N ARG A 56 19.55 -7.61 8.43
CA ARG A 56 20.17 -6.37 8.92
C ARG A 56 19.96 -5.24 7.90
N LEU A 57 20.13 -5.52 6.61
CA LEU A 57 19.90 -4.57 5.54
C LEU A 57 18.43 -4.11 5.50
N LEU A 58 17.47 -5.05 5.52
CA LEU A 58 16.03 -4.78 5.46
C LEU A 58 15.52 -3.99 6.68
N ARG A 59 16.04 -4.26 7.88
CA ARG A 59 15.66 -3.54 9.12
C ARG A 59 16.30 -2.15 9.27
N SER A 60 17.34 -1.84 8.50
CA SER A 60 18.10 -0.58 8.67
C SER A 60 17.34 0.64 8.16
N GLU A 61 17.03 1.60 9.03
CA GLU A 61 16.43 2.89 8.62
C GLU A 61 17.43 3.80 7.87
N ALA A 62 18.72 3.58 8.11
CA ALA A 62 19.82 4.30 7.48
C ALA A 62 19.99 3.94 6.00
N VAL A 63 19.57 2.72 5.61
CA VAL A 63 19.59 2.26 4.22
C VAL A 63 18.20 2.44 3.62
N THR A 64 18.11 3.21 2.55
CA THR A 64 16.83 3.53 1.92
C THR A 64 16.47 2.48 0.88
N LYS A 65 15.26 1.92 1.00
CA LYS A 65 14.71 0.91 0.08
C LYS A 65 13.67 1.53 -0.82
N LEU A 66 13.80 1.34 -2.11
CA LEU A 66 12.82 1.77 -3.09
C LEU A 66 11.81 0.64 -3.35
N VAL A 67 10.52 0.94 -3.25
CA VAL A 67 9.44 -0.02 -3.53
C VAL A 67 8.30 0.64 -4.30
N TRP A 68 7.46 -0.17 -4.94
CA TRP A 68 6.14 0.25 -5.39
C TRP A 68 5.08 -0.51 -4.60
N ASP A 69 4.28 0.20 -3.79
CA ASP A 69 3.23 -0.41 -2.96
C ASP A 69 3.73 -1.56 -2.08
N GLY A 70 4.71 -1.28 -1.22
CA GLY A 70 5.45 -2.29 -0.44
C GLY A 70 4.64 -2.97 0.67
N ARG A 71 3.33 -2.71 0.77
CA ARG A 71 2.50 -3.18 1.88
C ARG A 71 2.43 -4.71 1.95
N ALA A 72 2.37 -5.36 0.80
CA ALA A 72 2.30 -6.82 0.74
C ALA A 72 3.68 -7.44 1.03
N ASP A 73 4.75 -6.89 0.48
CA ASP A 73 6.14 -7.29 0.74
C ASP A 73 6.47 -7.23 2.24
N ALA A 74 6.06 -6.14 2.90
CA ALA A 74 6.29 -5.97 4.34
C ALA A 74 5.54 -7.02 5.18
N VAL A 75 4.35 -7.45 4.77
CA VAL A 75 3.63 -8.55 5.44
C VAL A 75 4.36 -9.86 5.22
N GLU A 76 4.79 -10.17 3.99
CA GLU A 76 5.48 -11.41 3.69
C GLU A 76 6.80 -11.54 4.47
N LEU A 77 7.61 -10.48 4.49
CA LEU A 77 8.87 -10.46 5.23
C LEU A 77 8.66 -10.58 6.75
N ARG A 78 7.62 -9.93 7.28
CA ARG A 78 7.32 -9.99 8.72
C ARG A 78 6.78 -11.36 9.14
N GLU A 79 5.79 -11.87 8.43
CA GLU A 79 5.11 -13.12 8.81
C GLU A 79 5.97 -14.35 8.50
N THR A 80 6.81 -14.31 7.46
CA THR A 80 7.69 -15.42 7.08
C THR A 80 8.98 -15.43 7.90
N TYR A 81 9.59 -14.25 8.15
CA TYR A 81 10.95 -14.16 8.71
C TYR A 81 11.06 -13.30 9.99
N GLY A 82 9.96 -12.72 10.47
CA GLY A 82 10.00 -11.77 11.59
C GLY A 82 10.75 -10.48 11.25
N VAL A 83 10.86 -10.12 9.97
CA VAL A 83 11.62 -8.95 9.51
C VAL A 83 10.70 -7.76 9.33
N GLU A 84 10.84 -6.77 10.21
CA GLU A 84 10.23 -5.45 10.02
C GLU A 84 11.01 -4.66 8.97
N LEU A 85 10.42 -4.48 7.80
CA LEU A 85 10.99 -3.66 6.73
C LEU A 85 10.96 -2.18 7.14
N ARG A 86 12.12 -1.52 7.14
CA ARG A 86 12.26 -0.10 7.54
C ARG A 86 13.04 0.72 6.52
N GLY A 87 12.96 2.04 6.63
CA GLY A 87 13.72 2.96 5.77
C GLY A 87 13.20 3.01 4.33
N VAL A 88 11.94 2.66 4.10
CA VAL A 88 11.35 2.57 2.76
C VAL A 88 10.99 3.95 2.19
N LEU A 89 11.19 4.09 0.89
CA LEU A 89 10.62 5.14 0.04
C LEU A 89 9.69 4.46 -0.97
N ASP A 90 8.39 4.60 -0.74
CA ASP A 90 7.35 3.99 -1.58
C ASP A 90 6.93 4.95 -2.70
N LEU A 91 7.17 4.55 -3.94
CA LEU A 91 6.88 5.34 -5.14
C LEU A 91 5.40 5.62 -5.32
N GLN A 92 4.51 4.74 -4.86
CA GLN A 92 3.06 4.97 -4.97
C GLN A 92 2.62 6.21 -4.17
N LEU A 93 3.31 6.53 -3.07
CA LEU A 93 3.06 7.74 -2.29
C LEU A 93 3.54 9.01 -3.00
N ALA A 94 4.68 8.94 -3.69
CA ALA A 94 5.15 10.04 -4.51
C ALA A 94 4.19 10.32 -5.68
N GLU A 95 3.62 9.27 -6.29
CA GLU A 95 2.59 9.42 -7.32
C GLU A 95 1.32 10.07 -6.74
N VAL A 96 0.82 9.63 -5.58
CA VAL A 96 -0.37 10.25 -4.98
C VAL A 96 -0.10 11.73 -4.63
N GLY A 97 1.08 12.02 -4.08
CA GLY A 97 1.48 13.37 -3.67
C GLY A 97 1.77 14.34 -4.81
N SER A 98 2.02 13.85 -6.04
CA SER A 98 2.31 14.70 -7.20
C SER A 98 1.06 15.20 -7.93
N ARG A 99 -0.12 14.69 -7.58
CA ARG A 99 -1.36 14.96 -8.30
C ARG A 99 -1.80 16.40 -8.11
N LYS A 100 -2.28 17.02 -9.19
CA LYS A 100 -2.81 18.40 -9.17
C LYS A 100 -4.07 18.50 -8.30
N PRO A 101 -4.33 19.66 -7.67
CA PRO A 101 -5.60 19.92 -6.99
C PRO A 101 -6.80 19.53 -7.87
N GLY A 102 -7.76 18.81 -7.31
CA GLY A 102 -8.97 18.36 -8.02
C GLY A 102 -8.85 17.05 -8.80
N ALA A 103 -7.63 16.55 -9.10
CA ALA A 103 -7.44 15.27 -9.78
C ALA A 103 -8.08 14.09 -9.01
N GLU A 104 -7.98 14.13 -7.67
CA GLU A 104 -8.59 13.13 -6.79
C GLU A 104 -10.10 13.09 -6.89
N ARG A 105 -10.74 14.26 -6.97
CA ARG A 105 -12.19 14.33 -7.12
C ARG A 105 -12.63 13.67 -8.42
N GLN A 106 -11.91 13.89 -9.52
CA GLN A 106 -12.17 13.25 -10.81
C GLN A 106 -12.08 11.72 -10.70
N ARG A 107 -11.01 11.20 -10.07
CA ARG A 107 -10.80 9.77 -9.84
C ARG A 107 -11.90 9.16 -8.97
N LEU A 108 -12.28 9.83 -7.88
CA LEU A 108 -13.37 9.39 -7.01
C LEU A 108 -14.70 9.33 -7.78
N LEU A 109 -15.03 10.33 -8.60
CA LEU A 109 -16.23 10.32 -9.42
C LEU A 109 -16.24 9.14 -10.42
N HIS A 110 -15.09 8.77 -10.96
CA HIS A 110 -14.96 7.59 -11.83
C HIS A 110 -15.14 6.28 -11.04
N CYS A 111 -14.50 6.17 -9.88
CA CYS A 111 -14.49 4.96 -9.05
C CYS A 111 -15.83 4.71 -8.33
N PHE A 112 -16.54 5.78 -7.95
CA PHE A 112 -17.79 5.73 -7.19
C PHE A 112 -18.99 6.11 -8.08
N LYS A 113 -19.31 5.28 -9.09
CA LYS A 113 -20.41 5.51 -10.04
C LYS A 113 -21.77 5.74 -9.35
N THR A 114 -22.11 4.89 -8.38
CA THR A 114 -23.42 4.86 -7.70
C THR A 114 -23.63 5.97 -6.65
N PRO A 115 -22.60 6.52 -5.97
CA PRO A 115 -22.77 7.73 -5.17
C PRO A 115 -22.21 9.01 -5.82
N LYS A 116 -22.07 9.10 -7.16
CA LYS A 116 -21.63 10.32 -7.87
C LYS A 116 -22.37 11.58 -7.40
N GLY A 117 -23.69 11.51 -7.27
CA GLY A 117 -24.52 12.63 -6.77
C GLY A 117 -24.23 13.01 -5.32
N SER A 118 -23.86 12.05 -4.47
CA SER A 118 -23.47 12.31 -3.08
C SER A 118 -22.10 12.99 -2.96
N ILE A 119 -21.15 12.60 -3.82
CA ILE A 119 -19.82 13.22 -3.89
C ILE A 119 -19.95 14.67 -4.38
N LYS A 120 -20.79 14.92 -5.40
CA LYS A 120 -21.04 16.28 -5.89
C LYS A 120 -21.70 17.17 -4.83
N ARG A 121 -22.71 16.66 -4.11
CA ARG A 121 -23.45 17.42 -3.08
C ARG A 121 -22.67 17.65 -1.78
N ASN A 122 -21.81 16.71 -1.39
CA ASN A 122 -21.10 16.75 -0.10
C ASN A 122 -19.61 16.40 -0.26
N PRO A 123 -18.82 17.21 -0.99
CA PRO A 123 -17.42 16.89 -1.27
C PRO A 123 -16.57 16.70 0.00
N ALA A 124 -16.83 17.49 1.05
CA ALA A 124 -16.12 17.38 2.34
C ALA A 124 -16.23 16.00 3.02
N LYS A 125 -17.27 15.20 2.70
CA LYS A 125 -17.39 13.83 3.24
C LYS A 125 -16.42 12.83 2.59
N TYR A 126 -15.83 13.19 1.46
CA TYR A 126 -14.93 12.36 0.67
C TYR A 126 -13.50 12.93 0.62
N GLU A 127 -13.27 14.07 1.26
CA GLU A 127 -11.95 14.68 1.41
C GLU A 127 -10.97 13.72 2.11
N GLY A 128 -9.73 13.69 1.64
CA GLY A 128 -8.68 12.78 2.10
C GLY A 128 -8.82 11.32 1.62
N ILE A 129 -9.86 10.97 0.85
CA ILE A 129 -9.95 9.66 0.21
C ILE A 129 -9.15 9.69 -1.09
N HIS A 130 -8.05 8.95 -1.14
CA HIS A 130 -7.21 8.84 -2.32
C HIS A 130 -7.29 7.44 -2.93
N GLN A 131 -7.58 7.36 -4.22
CA GLN A 131 -7.48 6.09 -4.96
C GLN A 131 -6.05 5.92 -5.45
N VAL A 132 -5.40 4.80 -5.15
CA VAL A 132 -4.07 4.48 -5.70
C VAL A 132 -4.19 3.90 -7.11
N CYS A 133 -3.15 4.04 -7.92
CA CYS A 133 -3.03 3.28 -9.17
C CYS A 133 -2.00 2.15 -9.02
N GLY A 134 -2.15 1.10 -9.81
CA GLY A 134 -1.11 0.07 -9.96
C GLY A 134 0.07 0.58 -10.78
N MET A 135 1.20 -0.11 -10.69
CA MET A 135 2.45 0.29 -11.37
C MET A 135 2.25 0.48 -12.87
N ASN A 136 1.61 -0.47 -13.55
CA ASN A 136 1.35 -0.42 -14.99
C ASN A 136 0.57 0.83 -15.41
N ALA A 137 -0.43 1.23 -14.63
CA ALA A 137 -1.20 2.44 -14.91
C ALA A 137 -0.34 3.71 -14.75
N CYS A 138 0.60 3.71 -13.78
CA CYS A 138 1.56 4.80 -13.64
C CYS A 138 2.56 4.83 -14.80
N LEU A 139 3.16 3.69 -15.16
CA LEU A 139 4.08 3.55 -16.31
C LEU A 139 3.46 4.13 -17.59
N GLN A 140 2.22 3.74 -17.90
CA GLN A 140 1.46 4.27 -19.03
C GLN A 140 1.30 5.80 -18.96
N GLN A 141 0.91 6.34 -17.80
CA GLN A 141 0.78 7.80 -17.60
C GLN A 141 2.10 8.56 -17.74
N ARG A 142 3.23 7.88 -17.51
CA ARG A 142 4.57 8.45 -17.61
C ARG A 142 5.23 8.18 -18.97
N GLY A 143 4.55 7.49 -19.89
CA GLY A 143 5.10 7.12 -21.19
C GLY A 143 6.26 6.13 -21.09
N ILE A 144 6.36 5.37 -20.00
CA ILE A 144 7.38 4.34 -19.81
C ILE A 144 6.82 3.04 -20.36
N LYS A 145 7.56 2.41 -21.29
CA LYS A 145 7.15 1.16 -21.93
C LYS A 145 7.38 0.00 -20.96
N ASP A 146 6.30 -0.66 -20.59
CA ASP A 146 6.33 -1.96 -19.93
C ASP A 146 6.51 -3.04 -20.99
N THR A 147 7.61 -3.81 -20.91
CA THR A 147 7.95 -4.88 -21.86
C THR A 147 7.80 -6.26 -21.25
N LYS A 148 7.05 -6.40 -20.14
CA LYS A 148 6.73 -7.72 -19.58
C LYS A 148 6.09 -8.61 -20.63
N ASP A 149 6.46 -9.89 -20.59
CA ASP A 149 5.85 -10.92 -21.41
C ASP A 149 4.32 -10.97 -21.14
N PRO A 150 3.46 -10.68 -22.15
CA PRO A 150 2.01 -10.74 -22.00
C PRO A 150 1.52 -12.11 -21.50
N ALA A 151 2.23 -13.18 -21.88
CA ALA A 151 2.17 -14.54 -21.35
C ALA A 151 2.08 -14.59 -19.82
N VAL A 152 3.17 -14.11 -19.21
CA VAL A 152 3.37 -14.12 -17.76
C VAL A 152 2.41 -13.13 -17.08
N VAL A 153 2.15 -11.97 -17.68
CA VAL A 153 1.20 -10.99 -17.16
C VAL A 153 -0.22 -11.58 -17.10
N ALA A 154 -0.64 -12.31 -18.14
CA ALA A 154 -1.93 -12.98 -18.16
C ALA A 154 -2.00 -14.04 -17.05
N LEU A 155 -0.99 -14.89 -16.95
CA LEU A 155 -0.88 -15.94 -15.94
C LEU A 155 -0.95 -15.38 -14.50
N HIS A 156 -0.27 -14.26 -14.25
CA HIS A 156 -0.28 -13.57 -12.97
C HIS A 156 -1.64 -12.95 -12.64
N LYS A 157 -2.35 -12.42 -13.64
CA LYS A 157 -3.66 -11.75 -13.43
C LYS A 157 -4.79 -12.73 -13.14
N THR A 158 -4.80 -13.88 -13.79
CA THR A 158 -5.95 -14.79 -13.74
C THR A 158 -6.03 -15.59 -12.45
N SER A 159 -4.98 -15.56 -11.60
CA SER A 159 -4.87 -16.41 -10.40
C SER A 159 -5.11 -17.90 -10.71
N SER A 160 -5.05 -18.32 -11.97
CA SER A 160 -5.37 -19.68 -12.40
C SER A 160 -4.24 -20.67 -12.13
N ASN A 161 -3.05 -20.18 -11.78
CA ASN A 161 -1.96 -21.01 -11.29
C ASN A 161 -1.17 -20.26 -10.21
N PRO A 162 -1.73 -20.12 -8.99
CA PRO A 162 -1.08 -19.37 -7.92
C PRO A 162 0.21 -20.06 -7.46
N ASP A 163 0.33 -21.38 -7.69
CA ASP A 163 1.50 -22.19 -7.37
C ASP A 163 2.65 -22.06 -8.38
N MET A 164 2.51 -21.29 -9.47
CA MET A 164 3.59 -21.10 -10.46
C MET A 164 4.89 -20.60 -9.82
N TRP A 165 4.76 -19.75 -8.80
CA TRP A 165 5.90 -19.21 -8.06
C TRP A 165 6.56 -20.25 -7.17
N LEU A 166 5.91 -21.36 -6.85
CA LEU A 166 6.46 -22.41 -5.98
C LEU A 166 7.26 -23.47 -6.74
N GLN A 167 7.23 -23.45 -8.08
CA GLN A 167 7.96 -24.41 -8.92
C GLN A 167 9.47 -24.22 -8.80
N ARG A 168 10.23 -25.32 -8.76
CA ARG A 168 11.70 -25.33 -8.75
C ARG A 168 12.27 -26.39 -9.71
N PRO A 169 13.33 -26.08 -10.50
CA PRO A 169 13.93 -24.74 -10.67
C PRO A 169 12.89 -23.75 -11.20
N LEU A 170 12.98 -22.49 -10.77
CA LEU A 170 12.00 -21.48 -11.18
C LEU A 170 12.13 -21.24 -12.69
N PRO A 171 11.05 -21.32 -13.48
CA PRO A 171 11.12 -21.08 -14.92
C PRO A 171 11.77 -19.73 -15.26
N GLU A 172 12.63 -19.73 -16.27
CA GLU A 172 13.39 -18.55 -16.71
C GLU A 172 12.50 -17.33 -17.00
N MET A 173 11.30 -17.54 -17.54
CA MET A 173 10.33 -16.46 -17.77
C MET A 173 9.87 -15.77 -16.47
N LEU A 174 9.76 -16.52 -15.37
CA LEU A 174 9.38 -15.98 -14.06
C LEU A 174 10.56 -15.28 -13.39
N LEU A 175 11.80 -15.78 -13.57
CA LEU A 175 13.01 -15.07 -13.15
C LEU A 175 13.12 -13.70 -13.83
N ARG A 176 12.95 -13.64 -15.15
CA ARG A 176 12.94 -12.38 -15.92
C ARG A 176 11.82 -11.46 -15.49
N TYR A 177 10.63 -12.00 -15.21
CA TYR A 177 9.50 -11.21 -14.72
C TYR A 177 9.83 -10.52 -13.39
N ALA A 178 10.31 -11.29 -12.40
CA ALA A 178 10.65 -10.78 -11.08
C ALA A 178 11.79 -9.76 -11.12
N ALA A 179 12.76 -9.95 -12.02
CA ALA A 179 13.84 -8.98 -12.25
C ALA A 179 13.31 -7.69 -12.89
N HIS A 180 12.46 -7.81 -13.92
CA HIS A 180 11.93 -6.67 -14.65
C HIS A 180 11.05 -5.75 -13.78
N ASP A 181 10.40 -6.27 -12.72
CA ASP A 181 9.72 -5.41 -11.75
C ASP A 181 10.66 -4.40 -11.08
N LEU A 182 11.90 -4.79 -10.75
CA LEU A 182 12.88 -3.87 -10.19
C LEU A 182 13.39 -2.85 -11.22
N GLU A 183 13.54 -3.26 -12.49
CA GLU A 183 13.89 -2.35 -13.59
C GLU A 183 12.80 -1.26 -13.76
N LEU A 184 11.53 -1.64 -13.70
CA LEU A 184 10.41 -0.70 -13.81
C LEU A 184 10.35 0.25 -12.60
N ILE A 185 10.60 -0.26 -11.39
CA ILE A 185 10.71 0.56 -10.17
C ILE A 185 11.85 1.59 -10.31
N ALA A 186 13.03 1.17 -10.78
CA ALA A 186 14.18 2.04 -11.01
C ALA A 186 13.86 3.13 -12.06
N GLN A 187 13.24 2.76 -13.18
CA GLN A 187 12.81 3.70 -14.22
C GLN A 187 11.81 4.73 -13.70
N LEU A 188 10.82 4.29 -12.91
CA LEU A 188 9.86 5.20 -12.28
C LEU A 188 10.53 6.16 -11.31
N TYR A 189 11.49 5.69 -10.52
CA TYR A 189 12.23 6.55 -9.60
C TYR A 189 13.00 7.65 -10.33
N VAL A 190 13.77 7.30 -11.37
CA VAL A 190 14.48 8.29 -12.20
C VAL A 190 13.49 9.28 -12.82
N ASN A 191 12.36 8.78 -13.34
CA ASN A 191 11.32 9.63 -13.90
C ASN A 191 10.72 10.60 -12.86
N PHE A 192 10.46 10.12 -11.64
CA PHE A 192 9.89 10.93 -10.55
C PHE A 192 10.87 11.96 -10.02
N GLN A 193 12.17 11.66 -10.00
CA GLN A 193 13.20 12.65 -9.70
C GLN A 193 13.23 13.76 -10.75
N ARG A 194 13.25 13.40 -12.04
CA ARG A 194 13.23 14.38 -13.15
C ARG A 194 11.97 15.25 -13.14
N ALA A 195 10.83 14.67 -12.76
CA ALA A 195 9.56 15.40 -12.63
C ALA A 195 9.44 16.22 -11.35
N GLY A 196 10.42 16.16 -10.44
CA GLY A 196 10.41 16.83 -9.14
C GLY A 196 9.47 16.21 -8.09
N TRP A 197 8.85 15.07 -8.40
CA TRP A 197 7.94 14.35 -7.49
C TRP A 197 8.68 13.76 -6.30
N ILE A 198 9.96 13.44 -6.49
CA ILE A 198 10.88 13.04 -5.42
C ILE A 198 12.08 13.97 -5.44
N ASN A 199 12.32 14.66 -4.33
CA ASN A 199 13.44 15.58 -4.18
C ASN A 199 13.90 15.66 -2.72
N LYS A 200 15.04 16.31 -2.48
CA LYS A 200 15.65 16.43 -1.14
C LYS A 200 14.68 16.94 -0.06
N ARG A 201 13.75 17.83 -0.43
CA ARG A 201 12.83 18.48 0.53
C ARG A 201 11.72 17.53 0.98
N ASN A 202 11.18 16.70 0.08
CA ASN A 202 10.03 15.86 0.38
C ASN A 202 10.37 14.41 0.79
N VAL A 203 11.59 13.92 0.53
CA VAL A 203 12.01 12.56 0.91
C VAL A 203 11.79 12.23 2.40
N PRO A 204 12.13 13.09 3.38
CA PRO A 204 11.86 12.79 4.79
C PRO A 204 10.37 12.57 5.08
N GLN A 205 9.51 13.40 4.49
CA GLN A 205 8.06 13.26 4.60
C GLN A 205 7.57 11.97 3.94
N LEU A 206 8.04 11.67 2.72
CA LEU A 206 7.68 10.46 1.99
C LEU A 206 8.10 9.20 2.78
N LYS A 207 9.33 9.14 3.32
CA LYS A 207 9.76 8.01 4.16
C LYS A 207 8.87 7.84 5.39
N ALA A 208 8.50 8.93 6.06
CA ALA A 208 7.58 8.86 7.19
C ALA A 208 6.16 8.39 6.79
N GLN A 209 5.68 8.78 5.60
CA GLN A 209 4.42 8.30 5.04
C GLN A 209 4.52 6.82 4.65
N SER A 210 5.64 6.38 4.04
CA SER A 210 5.91 4.98 3.70
C SER A 210 5.87 4.09 4.94
N GLU A 211 6.50 4.50 6.03
CA GLU A 211 6.46 3.75 7.30
C GLU A 211 5.01 3.52 7.79
N ARG A 212 4.15 4.54 7.69
CA ARG A 212 2.72 4.38 8.00
C ARG A 212 2.01 3.49 6.98
N TYR A 213 2.38 3.62 5.71
CA TYR A 213 1.76 2.87 4.63
C TYR A 213 2.01 1.37 4.74
N LEU A 214 3.25 0.94 5.00
CA LEU A 214 3.60 -0.47 5.19
C LEU A 214 2.85 -1.11 6.37
N ARG A 215 2.55 -0.32 7.40
CA ARG A 215 1.79 -0.78 8.59
C ARG A 215 0.28 -0.87 8.36
N THR A 216 -0.20 -0.59 7.15
CA THR A 216 -1.61 -0.76 6.79
C THR A 216 -2.06 -2.19 6.98
N PHE A 217 -1.31 -3.13 6.40
CA PHE A 217 -1.49 -4.56 6.57
C PHE A 217 -0.57 -5.00 7.69
N ARG A 218 -1.08 -5.02 8.92
CA ARG A 218 -0.30 -5.49 10.08
C ARG A 218 -0.20 -7.00 10.14
N THR A 219 -1.16 -7.69 9.53
CA THR A 219 -1.19 -9.15 9.41
C THR A 219 -1.84 -9.56 8.09
N ARG A 220 -1.65 -10.81 7.70
CA ARG A 220 -2.34 -11.44 6.56
C ARG A 220 -3.86 -11.35 6.67
N ALA A 221 -4.41 -11.56 7.86
CA ALA A 221 -5.84 -11.42 8.12
C ALA A 221 -6.37 -9.99 7.86
N ILE A 222 -5.57 -8.96 8.16
CA ILE A 222 -5.95 -7.58 7.83
C ILE A 222 -5.92 -7.35 6.32
N LYS A 223 -4.98 -7.94 5.58
CA LYS A 223 -4.96 -7.87 4.12
C LYS A 223 -6.18 -8.57 3.51
N ASP A 224 -6.54 -9.76 3.99
CA ASP A 224 -7.73 -10.49 3.53
C ASP A 224 -9.01 -9.67 3.75
N LEU A 225 -9.13 -9.02 4.92
CA LEU A 225 -10.22 -8.09 5.21
C LEU A 225 -10.27 -6.92 4.21
N PHE A 226 -9.12 -6.38 3.81
CA PHE A 226 -9.05 -5.30 2.82
C PHE A 226 -9.50 -5.75 1.45
N ASP A 227 -9.11 -6.96 1.02
CA ASP A 227 -9.53 -7.55 -0.24
C ASP A 227 -11.05 -7.76 -0.26
N GLN A 228 -11.61 -8.42 0.77
CA GLN A 228 -13.04 -8.67 0.92
C GLN A 228 -13.86 -7.38 0.88
N ARG A 229 -13.36 -6.31 1.51
CA ARG A 229 -14.05 -5.01 1.56
C ARG A 229 -13.77 -4.12 0.35
N GLY A 230 -12.88 -4.50 -0.56
CA GLY A 230 -12.49 -3.67 -1.70
C GLY A 230 -11.76 -2.39 -1.30
N LEU A 231 -11.00 -2.45 -0.20
CA LEU A 231 -10.21 -1.33 0.34
C LEU A 231 -8.84 -1.19 -0.34
N GLY A 232 -8.30 -2.26 -0.93
CA GLY A 232 -6.97 -2.30 -1.54
C GLY A 232 -6.66 -1.15 -2.51
N PRO A 233 -7.59 -0.74 -3.40
CA PRO A 233 -7.39 0.37 -4.32
C PRO A 233 -7.35 1.77 -3.69
N PHE A 234 -7.41 1.89 -2.36
CA PHE A 234 -7.45 3.16 -1.66
C PHE A 234 -6.30 3.31 -0.67
N MET A 235 -5.77 4.52 -0.60
CA MET A 235 -4.84 4.93 0.44
C MET A 235 -5.56 4.98 1.79
N PRO A 236 -5.02 4.37 2.85
CA PRO A 236 -5.56 4.56 4.19
C PRO A 236 -5.44 6.02 4.64
N LEU A 237 -6.50 6.52 5.28
CA LEU A 237 -6.70 7.95 5.53
C LEU A 237 -5.60 8.63 6.34
N HIS A 238 -4.91 7.89 7.22
CA HIS A 238 -3.86 8.43 8.10
C HIS A 238 -2.46 8.40 7.48
N VAL A 239 -2.31 7.93 6.24
CA VAL A 239 -0.98 7.74 5.64
C VAL A 239 -0.37 9.08 5.28
N LEU A 240 -1.10 9.95 4.59
CA LEU A 240 -0.56 11.23 4.15
C LEU A 240 -0.43 12.25 5.29
N GLU A 241 -1.34 12.22 6.26
CA GLU A 241 -1.38 13.14 7.39
C GLU A 241 -0.81 12.49 8.66
N LYS A 242 0.21 13.13 9.25
CA LYS A 242 0.74 12.70 10.55
C LYS A 242 -0.29 13.04 11.64
N PRO A 243 -0.72 12.08 12.49
CA PRO A 243 -1.56 12.39 13.64
C PRO A 243 -0.86 13.40 14.56
N PHE A 244 -1.61 14.37 15.10
CA PHE A 244 -1.08 15.26 16.13
C PHE A 244 -0.68 14.45 17.36
N ALA A 245 0.43 14.81 18.03
CA ALA A 245 1.05 13.99 19.08
C ALA A 245 0.12 13.64 20.26
N LYS A 246 -0.95 14.41 20.49
CA LYS A 246 -1.95 14.20 21.56
C LYS A 246 -3.33 13.81 21.02
N ALA A 247 -3.47 13.52 19.73
CA ALA A 247 -4.77 13.19 19.16
C ALA A 247 -5.23 11.81 19.63
N ARG A 248 -6.45 11.75 20.17
CA ARG A 248 -7.10 10.48 20.49
C ARG A 248 -7.42 9.73 19.20
N CYS A 249 -6.96 8.48 19.12
CA CYS A 249 -7.22 7.58 18.01
C CYS A 249 -8.37 6.64 18.33
N PHE A 250 -9.10 6.25 17.29
CA PHE A 250 -10.22 5.34 17.37
C PHE A 250 -10.08 4.27 16.30
N GLU A 251 -10.35 3.02 16.66
CA GLU A 251 -10.38 1.94 15.67
C GLU A 251 -11.64 2.05 14.80
N CYS A 252 -11.46 1.96 13.49
CA CYS A 252 -12.54 1.77 12.55
C CYS A 252 -12.99 0.30 12.53
N VAL A 253 -14.27 0.05 12.78
CA VAL A 253 -14.83 -1.33 12.75
C VAL A 253 -14.66 -2.00 11.38
N GLY A 254 -14.72 -1.21 10.30
CA GLY A 254 -14.64 -1.70 8.92
C GLY A 254 -13.22 -2.10 8.49
N CYS A 255 -12.25 -1.19 8.59
CA CYS A 255 -10.88 -1.42 8.09
C CYS A 255 -9.84 -1.72 9.19
N LYS A 256 -10.25 -1.71 10.47
CA LYS A 256 -9.37 -1.98 11.64
C LYS A 256 -8.18 -1.02 11.79
N GLN A 257 -8.19 0.09 11.04
CA GLN A 257 -7.18 1.13 11.17
C GLN A 257 -7.49 2.02 12.39
N LEU A 258 -6.44 2.42 13.10
CA LEU A 258 -6.51 3.42 14.16
C LEU A 258 -6.42 4.81 13.53
N LEU A 259 -7.46 5.63 13.73
CA LEU A 259 -7.61 6.91 13.04
C LEU A 259 -8.02 7.99 14.04
N ILE A 260 -7.57 9.23 13.82
CA ILE A 260 -8.06 10.38 14.58
C ILE A 260 -9.51 10.72 14.23
N LEU A 261 -10.20 11.44 15.11
CA LEU A 261 -11.62 11.78 14.98
C LEU A 261 -12.00 12.42 13.63
N HIS A 262 -11.09 13.20 13.03
CA HIS A 262 -11.28 13.85 11.73
C HIS A 262 -11.66 12.87 10.61
N TRP A 263 -11.25 11.60 10.71
CA TRP A 263 -11.52 10.57 9.71
C TRP A 263 -12.85 9.85 9.88
N PHE A 264 -13.66 10.27 10.86
CA PHE A 264 -15.00 9.75 11.10
C PHE A 264 -16.05 10.83 10.83
N SER A 265 -17.25 10.41 10.44
CA SER A 265 -18.42 11.29 10.52
C SER A 265 -18.71 11.57 12.00
N THR A 266 -18.96 12.83 12.35
CA THR A 266 -19.31 13.25 13.71
C THR A 266 -20.71 13.85 13.75
N GLY A 267 -21.34 13.79 14.93
CA GLY A 267 -22.67 14.33 15.19
C GLY A 267 -22.82 14.69 16.66
N THR A 268 -24.01 15.18 17.01
CA THR A 268 -24.40 15.50 18.38
C THR A 268 -25.66 14.74 18.72
N ARG A 269 -25.66 14.02 19.84
CA ARG A 269 -26.90 13.44 20.37
C ARG A 269 -27.48 14.44 21.36
N GLU A 270 -28.69 14.93 21.06
CA GLU A 270 -29.46 15.70 22.05
C GLU A 270 -30.02 14.70 23.06
N GLY A 271 -29.60 14.82 24.31
CA GLY A 271 -30.22 14.10 25.41
C GLY A 271 -30.93 15.12 26.27
N GLY A 272 -32.26 15.16 26.25
CA GLY A 272 -33.11 16.17 26.92
C GLY A 272 -32.42 17.04 28.01
N ARG A 273 -32.37 16.55 29.26
CA ARG A 273 -31.77 17.25 30.43
C ARG A 273 -30.25 17.03 30.60
N THR A 274 -29.57 16.36 29.67
CA THR A 274 -28.14 16.03 29.75
C THR A 274 -27.31 16.86 28.77
N PRO A 275 -26.02 17.13 29.06
CA PRO A 275 -25.16 17.87 28.14
C PRO A 275 -25.11 17.23 26.75
N LYS A 276 -25.11 18.04 25.69
CA LYS A 276 -24.96 17.58 24.30
C LYS A 276 -23.69 16.75 24.18
N GLN A 277 -23.83 15.45 23.93
CA GLN A 277 -22.70 14.55 23.79
C GLN A 277 -22.27 14.47 22.33
N ARG A 278 -20.99 14.74 22.07
CA ARG A 278 -20.40 14.56 20.75
C ARG A 278 -20.28 13.06 20.46
N THR A 279 -20.75 12.66 19.29
CA THR A 279 -20.69 11.27 18.83
C THR A 279 -19.92 11.16 17.52
N ARG A 280 -19.42 9.96 17.23
CA ARG A 280 -18.82 9.58 15.96
C ARG A 280 -19.44 8.31 15.42
N CYS A 281 -19.36 8.12 14.12
CA CYS A 281 -19.60 6.81 13.55
C CYS A 281 -18.48 5.81 13.92
N THR A 282 -18.82 4.53 14.07
CA THR A 282 -17.84 3.44 14.24
C THR A 282 -17.05 3.11 12.97
N TYR A 283 -17.50 3.59 11.81
CA TYR A 283 -16.83 3.42 10.51
C TYR A 283 -16.20 4.73 10.06
N CYS A 284 -14.98 4.66 9.50
CA CYS A 284 -14.32 5.82 8.92
C CYS A 284 -14.99 6.26 7.61
N LYS A 285 -14.69 7.49 7.17
CA LYS A 285 -15.23 8.09 5.93
C LYS A 285 -15.07 7.17 4.71
N LEU A 286 -13.91 6.52 4.54
CA LEU A 286 -13.66 5.58 3.45
C LEU A 286 -14.56 4.35 3.51
N CYS A 287 -14.68 3.69 4.67
CA CYS A 287 -15.55 2.51 4.78
C CYS A 287 -17.03 2.88 4.59
N VAL A 288 -17.47 4.05 5.05
CA VAL A 288 -18.81 4.57 4.77
C VAL A 288 -19.01 4.79 3.27
N ALA A 289 -18.04 5.38 2.58
CA ALA A 289 -18.10 5.62 1.14
C ALA A 289 -18.19 4.31 0.35
N LEU A 290 -17.43 3.28 0.75
CA LEU A 290 -17.45 1.97 0.10
C LEU A 290 -18.75 1.20 0.35
N ALA A 291 -19.29 1.22 1.57
CA ALA A 291 -20.59 0.62 1.86
C ALA A 291 -21.68 1.22 0.95
N LYS A 292 -21.68 2.55 0.79
CA LYS A 292 -22.58 3.25 -0.15
C LYS A 292 -22.34 2.86 -1.61
N LYS A 293 -21.09 2.64 -2.02
CA LYS A 293 -20.76 2.21 -3.39
C LYS A 293 -21.37 0.86 -3.71
N LYS A 294 -21.32 -0.07 -2.75
CA LYS A 294 -21.81 -1.45 -2.87
C LYS A 294 -23.31 -1.59 -2.60
N SER A 295 -24.02 -0.49 -2.32
CA SER A 295 -25.42 -0.50 -1.87
C SER A 295 -25.66 -1.41 -0.66
N GLU A 296 -24.62 -1.60 0.17
CA GLU A 296 -24.72 -2.40 1.38
C GLU A 296 -25.47 -1.63 2.46
N LYS A 297 -26.30 -2.32 3.25
CA LYS A 297 -26.92 -1.72 4.44
C LYS A 297 -25.81 -1.25 5.38
N PHE A 298 -25.72 0.06 5.56
CA PHE A 298 -24.75 0.67 6.45
C PHE A 298 -25.06 0.32 7.91
N GLN A 299 -24.23 -0.50 8.55
CA GLN A 299 -24.39 -0.93 9.94
C GLN A 299 -23.58 -0.11 10.95
N GLY A 300 -23.07 1.07 10.55
CA GLY A 300 -22.29 1.92 11.45
C GLY A 300 -23.14 2.44 12.61
N LYS A 301 -22.67 2.21 13.85
CA LYS A 301 -23.29 2.75 15.06
C LYS A 301 -22.70 4.13 15.36
N TRP A 302 -23.47 4.96 16.05
CA TRP A 302 -22.99 6.23 16.61
C TRP A 302 -22.59 6.01 18.07
N VAL A 303 -21.34 6.30 18.38
CA VAL A 303 -20.75 6.10 19.72
C VAL A 303 -20.19 7.40 20.24
N ALA A 304 -20.11 7.55 21.57
CA ALA A 304 -19.48 8.70 22.20
C ALA A 304 -18.01 8.84 21.77
N VAL A 305 -17.56 10.09 21.67
CA VAL A 305 -16.16 10.44 21.38
C VAL A 305 -15.35 10.39 22.66
#